data_AF-A0A1H7IRZ0-F1
#
_entry.id   AF-A0A1H7IRZ0-F1
#
_cell.length_a   1.000
_cell.length_b   1.000
_cell.length_c   1.000
_cell.angle_alpha   90.00
_cell.angle_beta   90.00
_cell.angle_gamma   90.00
#
_symmetry.space_group_name_H-M   'P 1'
#
loop_
_entity.id
_entity.type
_entity.pdbx_description
1 polymer ?
#
loop_
_entity_poly.entity_id
_entity_poly.type
_entity_poly.pdbx_seq_one_letter_code
_entity_poly.pdbx_strand_id
1 'polypeptide(L)'
;MSGKEINSLIATGELAKADWAKEKNKAAEAFADSRIEQLNEDYQKRKKRLIKLGAMITLTVLILIFTTIAWFTMNREVGTSGMGVQAGYNGFELRVSNGNIGYSDLYSFNVIDPSYSANADLTTGPGTGEDTIRWRIAGSDDKIKPGTCGKLEFEIIPYSNLDPSTLVYRIDISTFTAETTKVTQNETTYERVDSLSEVTSTSGTALEKSARNRLLTHLMFFESATLDPDDPDVDPTGYHGFISDTSNFTLTPTDEDHDGVYNAVIYWIWPNTFGQIALPIASQKTGANAVLDTTGETSDRSAITTYMSGSNVNVFFKGSESYSTLLSDLYTKKTNGQNYDNEYKKLSAGYNSADREIGSNLDFILLTLTANIN
;
A
#
# COMPACT_ATOMS: atom_id res chain seq x y z
N MET A 1 -64.00 21.93 -88.23
CA MET A 1 -64.75 21.61 -87.01
C MET A 1 -65.74 22.72 -86.73
N SER A 2 -66.97 22.59 -87.25
CA SER A 2 -68.10 23.49 -86.99
C SER A 2 -69.00 22.81 -85.96
N GLY A 3 -69.36 23.51 -84.87
CA GLY A 3 -70.48 23.25 -83.94
C GLY A 3 -70.79 21.82 -83.41
N LYS A 4 -70.11 20.78 -83.88
CA LYS A 4 -70.42 19.36 -83.74
C LYS A 4 -69.27 18.58 -83.08
N GLU A 5 -68.07 19.14 -82.94
CA GLU A 5 -67.00 18.55 -82.12
C GLU A 5 -66.95 19.06 -80.67
N ILE A 6 -67.75 20.08 -80.32
CA ILE A 6 -67.87 20.50 -78.90
C ILE A 6 -68.88 19.60 -78.16
N ASN A 7 -69.88 19.06 -78.86
CA ASN A 7 -70.91 18.21 -78.25
C ASN A 7 -70.53 16.74 -78.07
N SER A 8 -69.35 16.29 -78.54
CA SER A 8 -68.81 14.97 -78.17
C SER A 8 -67.85 15.01 -76.97
N LEU A 9 -67.41 16.20 -76.55
CA LEU A 9 -66.54 16.39 -75.37
C LEU A 9 -67.32 16.69 -74.08
N ILE A 10 -68.63 16.93 -74.18
CA ILE A 10 -69.52 17.15 -73.02
C ILE A 10 -70.15 15.83 -72.53
N ALA A 11 -70.00 14.72 -73.27
CA ALA A 11 -70.61 13.42 -72.95
C ALA A 11 -69.78 12.50 -72.02
N THR A 12 -68.60 12.92 -71.53
CA THR A 12 -67.72 12.04 -70.70
C THR A 12 -67.27 12.67 -69.38
N GLY A 13 -67.94 13.74 -68.94
CA GLY A 13 -67.66 14.40 -67.66
C GLY A 13 -67.92 13.58 -66.40
N GLU A 14 -68.47 12.37 -66.50
CA GLU A 14 -68.63 11.43 -65.38
C GLU A 14 -67.46 10.45 -65.23
N LEU A 15 -66.80 10.02 -66.32
CA LEU A 15 -65.67 9.08 -66.26
C LEU A 15 -64.40 9.75 -65.75
N ALA A 16 -64.07 10.93 -66.30
CA ALA A 16 -62.99 11.76 -65.77
C ALA A 16 -63.27 12.20 -64.32
N LYS A 17 -64.56 12.22 -63.91
CA LYS A 17 -64.98 12.50 -62.54
C LYS A 17 -64.97 11.27 -61.59
N ALA A 18 -64.91 10.06 -62.10
CA ALA A 18 -64.77 8.87 -61.27
C ALA A 18 -63.28 8.56 -61.00
N ASP A 19 -62.43 8.73 -62.01
CA ASP A 19 -61.01 8.40 -61.92
C ASP A 19 -60.21 9.39 -61.04
N TRP A 20 -60.42 10.71 -61.14
CA TRP A 20 -59.79 11.68 -60.22
C TRP A 20 -60.22 11.46 -58.75
N ALA A 21 -61.46 11.03 -58.52
CA ALA A 21 -61.98 10.78 -57.18
C ALA A 21 -61.35 9.52 -56.58
N LYS A 22 -61.18 8.48 -57.40
CA LYS A 22 -60.51 7.23 -57.00
C LYS A 22 -59.01 7.44 -56.76
N GLU A 23 -58.35 8.26 -57.59
CA GLU A 23 -56.94 8.60 -57.44
C GLU A 23 -56.69 9.50 -56.21
N LYS A 24 -57.57 10.47 -55.94
CA LYS A 24 -57.52 11.27 -54.71
C LYS A 24 -57.77 10.43 -53.46
N ASN A 25 -58.71 9.47 -53.50
CA ASN A 25 -58.94 8.57 -52.36
C ASN A 25 -57.73 7.66 -52.11
N LYS A 26 -57.11 7.11 -53.16
CA LYS A 26 -55.90 6.29 -53.02
C LYS A 26 -54.69 7.09 -52.51
N ALA A 27 -54.55 8.35 -52.95
CA ALA A 27 -53.54 9.26 -52.43
C ALA A 27 -53.82 9.67 -50.97
N ALA A 28 -55.09 9.85 -50.60
CA ALA A 28 -55.51 10.15 -49.24
C ALA A 28 -55.31 8.95 -48.30
N GLU A 29 -55.56 7.73 -48.76
CA GLU A 29 -55.29 6.48 -48.03
C GLU A 29 -53.77 6.28 -47.85
N ALA A 30 -52.96 6.44 -48.89
CA ALA A 30 -51.50 6.36 -48.77
C ALA A 30 -50.92 7.45 -47.85
N PHE A 31 -51.49 8.65 -47.87
CA PHE A 31 -51.12 9.72 -46.94
C PHE A 31 -51.55 9.38 -45.50
N ALA A 32 -52.74 8.83 -45.30
CA ALA A 32 -53.23 8.39 -43.99
C ALA A 32 -52.38 7.24 -43.42
N ASP A 33 -52.03 6.24 -44.24
CA ASP A 33 -51.18 5.12 -43.84
C ASP A 33 -49.77 5.60 -43.46
N SER A 34 -49.17 6.49 -44.26
CA SER A 34 -47.87 7.08 -43.93
C SER A 34 -47.89 7.90 -42.62
N ARG A 35 -49.03 8.54 -42.33
CA ARG A 35 -49.23 9.31 -41.10
C ARG A 35 -49.41 8.39 -39.89
N ILE A 36 -50.10 7.26 -40.05
CA ILE A 36 -50.27 6.24 -39.00
C ILE A 36 -48.94 5.55 -38.70
N GLU A 37 -48.14 5.24 -39.71
CA GLU A 37 -46.81 4.65 -39.55
C GLU A 37 -45.85 5.60 -38.82
N GLN A 38 -45.82 6.88 -39.21
CA GLN A 38 -45.06 7.92 -38.49
C GLN A 38 -45.53 8.09 -37.03
N LEU A 39 -46.84 8.07 -36.78
CA LEU A 39 -47.40 8.13 -35.42
C LEU A 39 -46.99 6.91 -34.58
N ASN A 40 -46.97 5.70 -35.17
CA ASN A 40 -46.54 4.49 -34.48
C ASN A 40 -45.04 4.49 -34.18
N GLU A 41 -44.20 4.95 -35.12
CA GLU A 41 -42.77 5.13 -34.87
C GLU A 41 -42.49 6.15 -33.76
N ASP A 42 -43.18 7.30 -33.79
CA ASP A 42 -43.06 8.33 -32.77
C ASP A 42 -43.58 7.84 -31.41
N TYR A 43 -44.65 7.04 -31.39
CA TYR A 43 -45.15 6.40 -30.17
C TYR A 43 -44.13 5.43 -29.58
N GLN A 44 -43.48 4.60 -30.41
CA GLN A 44 -42.42 3.67 -29.96
C GLN A 44 -41.17 4.41 -29.49
N LYS A 45 -40.75 5.48 -30.19
CA LYS A 45 -39.63 6.35 -29.77
C LYS A 45 -39.94 7.04 -28.44
N ARG A 46 -41.16 7.56 -28.27
CA ARG A 46 -41.62 8.16 -27.00
C ARG A 46 -41.69 7.14 -25.88
N LYS A 47 -42.20 5.92 -26.13
CA LYS A 47 -42.23 4.82 -25.15
C LYS A 47 -40.82 4.41 -24.71
N LYS A 48 -39.87 4.26 -25.64
CA LYS A 48 -38.45 3.97 -25.31
C LYS A 48 -37.79 5.11 -24.52
N ARG A 49 -38.08 6.38 -24.86
CA ARG A 49 -37.61 7.54 -24.09
C ARG A 49 -38.21 7.59 -22.70
N LEU A 50 -39.49 7.30 -22.53
CA LEU A 50 -40.16 7.24 -21.22
C LEU A 50 -39.63 6.10 -20.34
N ILE A 51 -39.35 4.92 -20.91
CA ILE A 51 -38.72 3.81 -20.19
C ILE A 51 -37.30 4.17 -19.75
N LYS A 52 -36.49 4.80 -20.63
CA LYS A 52 -35.15 5.29 -20.26
C LYS A 52 -35.20 6.39 -19.20
N LEU A 53 -36.18 7.30 -19.27
CA LEU A 53 -36.39 8.35 -18.27
C LEU A 53 -36.78 7.74 -16.92
N GLY A 54 -37.71 6.77 -16.92
CA GLY A 54 -38.12 6.05 -15.72
C GLY A 54 -36.96 5.29 -15.06
N ALA A 55 -36.15 4.59 -15.86
CA ALA A 55 -34.96 3.87 -15.37
C ALA A 55 -33.86 4.81 -14.83
N MET A 56 -33.66 5.98 -15.45
CA MET A 56 -32.74 6.99 -14.91
C MET A 56 -33.25 7.57 -13.59
N ILE A 57 -34.55 7.86 -13.47
CA ILE A 57 -35.13 8.36 -12.22
C ILE A 57 -34.98 7.34 -11.09
N THR A 58 -35.26 6.04 -11.33
CA THR A 58 -35.05 5.02 -10.29
C THR A 58 -33.58 4.86 -9.90
N LEU A 59 -32.65 4.91 -10.86
CA LEU A 59 -31.21 4.88 -10.56
C LEU A 59 -30.77 6.11 -9.76
N THR A 60 -31.23 7.31 -10.12
CA THR A 60 -30.94 8.54 -9.38
C THR A 60 -31.53 8.49 -7.97
N VAL A 61 -32.73 7.95 -7.77
CA VAL A 61 -33.32 7.76 -6.44
C VAL A 61 -32.53 6.74 -5.62
N LEU A 62 -32.06 5.65 -6.23
CA LEU A 62 -31.19 4.67 -5.54
C LEU A 62 -29.85 5.29 -5.14
N ILE A 63 -29.22 6.06 -6.03
CA ILE A 63 -28.00 6.80 -5.74
C ILE A 63 -28.27 7.79 -4.60
N LEU A 64 -29.39 8.51 -4.63
CA LEU A 64 -29.78 9.43 -3.55
C LEU A 64 -29.97 8.70 -2.22
N ILE A 65 -30.61 7.53 -2.21
CA ILE A 65 -30.73 6.68 -1.02
C ILE A 65 -29.34 6.28 -0.51
N PHE A 66 -28.45 5.77 -1.37
CA PHE A 66 -27.09 5.42 -0.95
C PHE A 66 -26.27 6.62 -0.49
N THR A 67 -26.40 7.79 -1.11
CA THR A 67 -25.75 9.01 -0.63
C THR A 67 -26.37 9.52 0.66
N THR A 68 -27.68 9.34 0.90
CA THR A 68 -28.29 9.70 2.19
C THR A 68 -27.88 8.72 3.28
N ILE A 69 -27.81 7.40 3.00
CA ILE A 69 -27.28 6.42 3.95
C ILE A 69 -25.81 6.71 4.22
N ALA A 70 -24.99 6.98 3.19
CA ALA A 70 -23.59 7.37 3.35
C ALA A 70 -23.45 8.68 4.13
N TRP A 71 -24.33 9.67 3.91
CA TRP A 71 -24.36 10.92 4.67
C TRP A 71 -24.78 10.70 6.13
N PHE A 72 -25.75 9.83 6.41
CA PHE A 72 -26.11 9.46 7.79
C PHE A 72 -25.08 8.53 8.46
N THR A 73 -24.26 7.84 7.67
CA THR A 73 -23.14 7.03 8.17
C THR A 73 -21.88 7.88 8.38
N MET A 74 -21.70 8.98 7.63
CA MET A 74 -20.61 9.94 7.77
C MET A 74 -20.91 11.13 8.70
N ASN A 75 -22.18 11.41 9.01
CA ASN A 75 -22.61 12.40 10.02
C ASN A 75 -23.27 11.75 11.24
N ARG A 76 -22.59 10.80 11.88
CA ARG A 76 -22.84 10.55 13.31
C ARG A 76 -22.03 11.51 14.14
N GLU A 77 -22.37 12.80 14.07
CA GLU A 77 -22.07 13.78 15.12
C GLU A 77 -22.89 15.06 14.91
N VAL A 78 -24.17 14.98 15.31
CA VAL A 78 -24.91 16.14 15.80
C VAL A 78 -25.49 15.73 17.14
N GLY A 79 -24.88 16.22 18.23
CA GLY A 79 -25.38 16.05 19.57
C GLY A 79 -26.75 16.69 19.72
N THR A 80 -27.81 15.89 19.62
CA THR A 80 -29.14 16.27 20.06
C THR A 80 -29.29 15.84 21.51
N SER A 81 -29.25 16.82 22.42
CA SER A 81 -29.49 16.62 23.85
C SER A 81 -30.81 15.89 24.10
N GLY A 82 -30.72 14.71 24.72
CA GLY A 82 -31.88 13.96 25.21
C GLY A 82 -31.60 12.46 25.27
N MET A 83 -31.22 11.97 26.46
CA MET A 83 -30.94 10.56 26.80
C MET A 83 -29.67 9.96 26.18
N GLY A 84 -28.62 9.90 27.01
CA GLY A 84 -27.35 9.28 26.69
C GLY A 84 -27.49 7.78 26.38
N VAL A 85 -27.17 7.44 25.13
CA VAL A 85 -26.48 6.20 24.79
C VAL A 85 -25.16 6.66 24.19
N GLN A 86 -24.14 6.80 25.05
CA GLN A 86 -22.77 6.97 24.60
C GLN A 86 -22.35 5.59 24.07
N ALA A 87 -22.18 5.46 22.74
CA ALA A 87 -21.51 4.28 22.20
C ALA A 87 -20.08 4.31 22.79
N GLY A 88 -19.67 3.23 23.46
CA GLY A 88 -18.31 3.13 23.99
C GLY A 88 -17.31 3.26 22.85
N TYR A 89 -16.42 4.25 22.94
CA TYR A 89 -15.40 4.52 21.93
C TYR A 89 -14.23 3.54 22.12
N ASN A 90 -14.33 2.33 21.57
CA ASN A 90 -13.21 1.37 21.54
C ASN A 90 -12.27 1.71 20.38
N GLY A 91 -11.56 2.82 20.47
CA GLY A 91 -10.60 3.26 19.46
C GLY A 91 -9.30 3.75 20.09
N PHE A 92 -8.34 4.06 19.23
CA PHE A 92 -7.04 4.63 19.59
C PHE A 92 -6.51 5.46 18.43
N GLU A 93 -5.48 6.24 18.71
CA GLU A 93 -4.68 7.02 17.76
C GLU A 93 -3.22 6.56 17.81
N LEU A 94 -2.54 6.59 16.67
CA LEU A 94 -1.09 6.43 16.60
C LEU A 94 -0.42 7.77 16.24
N ARG A 95 0.51 8.24 17.08
CA ARG A 95 1.29 9.46 16.82
C ARG A 95 2.77 9.14 16.71
N VAL A 96 3.52 9.86 15.88
CA VAL A 96 4.98 9.73 15.87
C VAL A 96 5.55 10.54 17.05
N SER A 97 6.21 9.88 18.00
CA SER A 97 6.77 10.53 19.21
C SER A 97 7.94 11.46 18.87
N ASN A 98 8.78 11.06 17.91
CA ASN A 98 9.89 11.85 17.43
C ASN A 98 10.23 11.50 15.98
N GLY A 99 10.62 12.48 15.18
CA GLY A 99 10.91 12.30 13.74
C GLY A 99 12.16 11.47 13.41
N ASN A 100 12.82 10.86 14.39
CA ASN A 100 14.08 10.15 14.23
C ASN A 100 13.85 8.64 14.07
N ILE A 101 14.19 8.12 12.88
CA ILE A 101 14.00 6.71 12.51
C ILE A 101 15.32 5.93 12.52
N GLY A 102 16.45 6.61 12.72
CA GLY A 102 17.80 6.07 12.72
C GLY A 102 18.58 6.52 13.96
N TYR A 103 19.71 5.87 14.21
CA TYR A 103 20.61 6.20 15.32
C TYR A 103 21.59 7.33 14.97
N SER A 104 22.02 7.44 13.72
CA SER A 104 22.93 8.53 13.31
C SER A 104 22.21 9.74 12.71
N ASP A 105 22.77 10.94 12.95
CA ASP A 105 22.48 12.23 12.28
C ASP A 105 22.51 12.17 10.72
N LEU A 106 22.93 11.03 10.16
CA LEU A 106 23.04 10.72 8.74
C LEU A 106 21.71 10.28 8.11
N TYR A 107 20.63 10.14 8.88
CA TYR A 107 19.32 9.70 8.39
C TYR A 107 18.22 10.65 8.91
N SER A 108 18.06 11.82 8.28
CA SER A 108 16.92 12.69 8.53
C SER A 108 15.71 12.19 7.76
N PHE A 109 14.57 11.96 8.43
CA PHE A 109 13.34 11.61 7.72
C PHE A 109 12.26 12.69 7.76
N ASN A 110 11.65 12.92 6.60
CA ASN A 110 10.49 13.78 6.43
C ASN A 110 9.24 12.90 6.46
N VAL A 111 8.55 12.81 7.61
CA VAL A 111 7.21 12.20 7.68
C VAL A 111 6.40 12.70 6.47
N ILE A 112 6.03 11.78 5.56
CA ILE A 112 5.51 12.16 4.22
C ILE A 112 4.18 12.90 4.35
N ASP A 113 3.43 12.56 5.40
CA ASP A 113 2.18 13.19 5.71
C ASP A 113 2.39 14.23 6.84
N PRO A 114 2.19 15.52 6.57
CA PRO A 114 2.35 16.58 7.58
C PRO A 114 1.39 16.42 8.76
N SER A 115 0.34 15.60 8.66
CA SER A 115 -0.52 15.27 9.80
C SER A 115 0.16 14.38 10.84
N TYR A 116 1.24 13.67 10.49
CA TYR A 116 1.99 12.76 11.39
C TYR A 116 3.30 13.38 11.90
N SER A 117 3.49 14.71 11.76
CA SER A 117 4.66 15.38 12.33
C SER A 117 4.67 15.28 13.86
N ALA A 118 5.85 15.29 14.48
CA ALA A 118 5.98 15.26 15.94
C ALA A 118 5.08 16.33 16.59
N ASN A 119 4.20 15.91 17.50
CA ASN A 119 3.22 16.75 18.21
C ASN A 119 2.09 17.35 17.35
N ALA A 120 1.82 16.82 16.15
CA ALA A 120 0.56 17.10 15.47
C ALA A 120 -0.53 16.18 16.03
N ASP A 121 -1.63 16.78 16.50
CA ASP A 121 -2.85 16.04 16.79
C ASP A 121 -3.38 15.46 15.47
N LEU A 122 -3.42 14.14 15.36
CA LEU A 122 -4.07 13.50 14.24
C LEU A 122 -5.57 13.54 14.54
N THR A 123 -6.30 14.40 13.83
CA THR A 123 -7.76 14.34 13.86
C THR A 123 -8.24 13.13 13.04
N THR A 124 -7.76 11.92 13.34
CA THR A 124 -8.49 10.71 12.96
C THR A 124 -9.76 10.74 13.79
N GLY A 125 -10.91 10.87 13.12
CA GLY A 125 -12.19 10.91 13.82
C GLY A 125 -12.32 9.68 14.72
N PRO A 126 -12.75 9.82 15.98
CA PRO A 126 -12.77 8.72 16.94
C PRO A 126 -13.66 7.58 16.41
N GLY A 127 -13.08 6.38 16.22
CA GLY A 127 -13.88 5.15 16.18
C GLY A 127 -13.62 4.10 15.09
N THR A 128 -12.48 4.05 14.41
CA THR A 128 -12.23 3.01 13.39
C THR A 128 -11.65 1.70 13.92
N GLY A 129 -11.09 1.67 15.14
CA GLY A 129 -10.40 0.49 15.67
C GLY A 129 -9.15 0.09 14.86
N GLU A 130 -8.79 0.89 13.86
CA GLU A 130 -7.63 0.78 12.97
C GLU A 130 -7.03 2.19 12.83
N ASP A 131 -5.70 2.29 12.92
CA ASP A 131 -4.95 3.50 12.58
C ASP A 131 -3.59 3.13 11.95
N THR A 132 -2.94 4.07 11.25
CA THR A 132 -1.76 3.83 10.41
C THR A 132 -0.73 4.94 10.50
N ILE A 133 0.57 4.61 10.58
CA ILE A 133 1.69 5.55 10.41
C ILE A 133 2.50 5.18 9.15
N ARG A 134 3.00 6.18 8.44
CA ARG A 134 3.87 5.99 7.27
C ARG A 134 5.23 6.67 7.42
N TRP A 135 6.28 5.89 7.24
CA TRP A 135 7.67 6.33 7.25
C TRP A 135 8.32 5.97 5.92
N ARG A 136 8.89 6.92 5.19
CA ARG A 136 9.85 6.58 4.13
C ARG A 136 11.24 6.49 4.75
N ILE A 137 12.11 5.71 4.14
CA ILE A 137 13.51 5.62 4.56
C ILE A 137 14.35 6.19 3.43
N ALA A 138 15.13 7.22 3.73
CA ALA A 138 16.07 7.85 2.81
C ALA A 138 17.42 8.05 3.54
N GLY A 139 18.53 7.70 2.89
CA GLY A 139 19.88 7.91 3.42
C GLY A 139 20.35 9.35 3.32
N SER A 140 21.46 9.69 3.97
CA SER A 140 22.20 10.96 3.79
C SER A 140 22.66 11.20 2.35
N ASP A 141 22.83 10.13 1.59
CA ASP A 141 23.10 10.14 0.14
C ASP A 141 21.83 9.76 -0.68
N ASP A 142 20.65 9.96 -0.10
CA ASP A 142 19.32 9.55 -0.59
C ASP A 142 19.10 8.04 -0.75
N LYS A 143 20.05 7.19 -0.32
CA LYS A 143 19.98 5.72 -0.49
C LYS A 143 20.19 4.97 0.82
N ILE A 144 19.27 4.05 1.11
CA ILE A 144 19.46 3.03 2.15
C ILE A 144 20.48 2.00 1.67
N LYS A 145 21.31 1.47 2.58
CA LYS A 145 22.38 0.52 2.25
C LYS A 145 22.52 -0.55 3.32
N PRO A 146 23.18 -1.67 3.01
CA PRO A 146 23.55 -2.65 4.04
C PRO A 146 24.31 -1.97 5.18
N GLY A 147 23.94 -2.32 6.41
CA GLY A 147 24.44 -1.74 7.65
C GLY A 147 23.60 -0.58 8.20
N THR A 148 22.63 -0.05 7.46
CA THR A 148 21.71 0.95 8.02
C THR A 148 20.78 0.30 9.04
N CYS A 149 20.57 0.97 10.16
CA CYS A 149 19.67 0.54 11.23
C CYS A 149 18.98 1.73 11.90
N GLY A 150 17.99 1.43 12.73
CA GLY A 150 17.18 2.45 13.34
C GLY A 150 16.04 1.94 14.23
N LYS A 151 15.17 2.87 14.63
CA LYS A 151 14.00 2.62 15.46
C LYS A 151 12.77 3.33 14.89
N LEU A 152 11.60 2.71 14.94
CA LEU A 152 10.32 3.31 14.60
C LEU A 152 9.63 3.60 15.93
N GLU A 153 9.70 4.85 16.37
CA GLU A 153 9.15 5.31 17.64
C GLU A 153 7.78 5.96 17.41
N PHE A 154 6.78 5.53 18.18
CA PHE A 154 5.43 6.06 18.10
C PHE A 154 4.70 5.93 19.44
N GLU A 155 3.64 6.70 19.58
CA GLU A 155 2.74 6.73 20.73
C GLU A 155 1.39 6.14 20.36
N ILE A 156 0.73 5.56 21.34
CA ILE A 156 -0.61 5.00 21.27
C ILE A 156 -1.46 5.77 22.26
N ILE A 157 -2.52 6.41 21.76
CA ILE A 157 -3.46 7.20 22.56
C ILE A 157 -4.82 6.52 22.52
N PRO A 158 -5.16 5.68 23.52
CA PRO A 158 -6.45 5.01 23.59
C PRO A 158 -7.57 6.01 23.92
N TYR A 159 -8.72 5.87 23.26
CA TYR A 159 -9.92 6.68 23.51
C TYR A 159 -10.84 6.11 24.62
N SER A 160 -10.52 4.93 25.16
CA SER A 160 -11.25 4.25 26.25
C SER A 160 -10.32 3.33 27.05
N ASN A 161 -10.87 2.39 27.85
CA ASN A 161 -10.12 1.37 28.61
C ASN A 161 -9.46 0.30 27.72
N LEU A 162 -9.09 0.64 26.49
CA LEU A 162 -8.36 -0.26 25.59
C LEU A 162 -6.98 -0.52 26.19
N ASP A 163 -6.62 -1.79 26.34
CA ASP A 163 -5.27 -2.21 26.68
C ASP A 163 -4.42 -2.20 25.40
N PRO A 164 -3.42 -1.29 25.27
CA PRO A 164 -2.59 -1.18 24.07
C PRO A 164 -1.81 -2.45 23.72
N SER A 165 -1.57 -3.34 24.69
CA SER A 165 -0.91 -4.63 24.46
C SER A 165 -1.77 -5.62 23.65
N THR A 166 -3.07 -5.34 23.51
CA THR A 166 -4.01 -6.16 22.72
C THR A 166 -4.06 -5.79 21.25
N LEU A 167 -3.36 -4.71 20.85
CA LEU A 167 -3.29 -4.28 19.46
C LEU A 167 -2.46 -5.25 18.62
N VAL A 168 -2.98 -5.53 17.42
CA VAL A 168 -2.30 -6.32 16.39
C VAL A 168 -1.75 -5.37 15.33
N TYR A 169 -0.47 -5.51 15.05
CA TYR A 169 0.28 -4.66 14.14
C TYR A 169 0.61 -5.40 12.84
N ARG A 170 0.72 -4.61 11.77
CA ARG A 170 1.24 -5.01 10.46
C ARG A 170 2.23 -3.95 9.97
N ILE A 171 3.37 -4.38 9.44
CA ILE A 171 4.31 -3.54 8.67
C ILE A 171 4.26 -3.97 7.21
N ASP A 172 3.84 -3.03 6.36
CA ASP A 172 3.91 -3.14 4.91
C ASP A 172 5.14 -2.39 4.39
N ILE A 173 5.94 -3.06 3.54
CA ILE A 173 7.12 -2.49 2.89
C ILE A 173 6.81 -2.26 1.42
N SER A 174 6.64 -1.00 1.02
CA SER A 174 6.50 -0.56 -0.36
C SER A 174 7.83 -0.10 -0.91
N THR A 175 8.08 -0.43 -2.18
CA THR A 175 9.36 -0.17 -2.85
C THR A 175 9.13 0.59 -4.14
N PHE A 176 10.00 1.56 -4.43
CA PHE A 176 9.83 2.45 -5.57
C PHE A 176 11.12 2.58 -6.37
N THR A 177 10.96 2.76 -7.67
CA THR A 177 11.99 3.32 -8.55
C THR A 177 11.67 4.78 -8.83
N ALA A 178 12.70 5.55 -9.16
CA ALA A 178 12.61 6.97 -9.39
C ALA A 178 13.22 7.35 -10.73
N GLU A 179 12.51 8.15 -11.51
CA GLU A 179 13.13 8.88 -12.61
C GLU A 179 13.70 10.18 -12.04
N THR A 180 15.00 10.39 -12.22
CA THR A 180 15.69 11.57 -11.71
C THR A 180 16.31 12.39 -12.84
N THR A 181 16.27 13.72 -12.67
CA THR A 181 17.02 14.67 -13.49
C THR A 181 18.05 15.37 -12.64
N LYS A 182 19.27 15.51 -13.17
CA LYS A 182 20.30 16.34 -12.55
C LYS A 182 19.99 17.81 -12.74
N VAL A 183 19.83 18.53 -11.63
CA VAL A 183 19.56 19.97 -11.61
C VAL A 183 20.74 20.66 -10.93
N THR A 184 21.26 21.72 -11.55
CA THR A 184 22.27 22.58 -10.94
C THR A 184 21.61 23.89 -10.51
N GLN A 185 21.62 24.18 -9.21
CA GLN A 185 21.22 25.48 -8.65
C GLN A 185 22.33 26.00 -7.75
N ASN A 186 22.71 27.28 -7.93
CA ASN A 186 23.71 27.95 -7.10
C ASN A 186 25.01 27.12 -6.92
N GLU A 187 25.56 26.60 -8.03
CA GLU A 187 26.77 25.75 -8.07
C GLU A 187 26.65 24.35 -7.43
N THR A 188 25.52 24.03 -6.80
CA THR A 188 25.22 22.69 -6.27
C THR A 188 24.43 21.89 -7.30
N THR A 189 24.92 20.70 -7.64
CA THR A 189 24.19 19.74 -8.48
C THR A 189 23.56 18.68 -7.61
N TYR A 190 22.24 18.48 -7.75
CA TYR A 190 21.48 17.47 -7.04
C TYR A 190 20.59 16.69 -8.02
N GLU A 191 20.19 15.48 -7.62
CA GLU A 191 19.23 14.68 -8.37
C GLU A 191 17.82 15.05 -7.89
N ARG A 192 17.00 15.59 -8.79
CA ARG A 192 15.59 15.84 -8.52
C ARG A 192 14.79 14.63 -8.97
N VAL A 193 14.00 14.07 -8.08
CA VAL A 193 12.99 13.06 -8.41
C VAL A 193 11.87 13.72 -9.23
N ASP A 194 11.71 13.30 -10.47
CA ASP A 194 10.65 13.79 -11.36
C ASP A 194 9.40 12.90 -11.29
N SER A 195 9.59 11.58 -11.10
CA SER A 195 8.49 10.63 -10.94
C SER A 195 8.90 9.46 -10.04
N LEU A 196 7.91 8.84 -9.39
CA LEU A 196 8.06 7.61 -8.60
C LEU A 196 7.15 6.53 -9.17
N SER A 197 7.69 5.33 -9.32
CA SER A 197 6.94 4.15 -9.75
C SER A 197 7.02 3.06 -8.69
N GLU A 198 5.87 2.62 -8.18
CA GLU A 198 5.83 1.52 -7.22
C GLU A 198 6.14 0.18 -7.91
N VAL A 199 7.07 -0.56 -7.33
CA VAL A 199 7.40 -1.93 -7.71
C VAL A 199 6.53 -2.86 -6.87
N THR A 200 5.75 -3.71 -7.53
CA THR A 200 4.86 -4.68 -6.88
C THR A 200 5.17 -6.08 -7.39
N SER A 201 4.41 -7.10 -6.97
CA SER A 201 4.55 -8.44 -7.56
C SER A 201 4.19 -8.49 -9.05
N THR A 202 3.41 -7.52 -9.54
CA THR A 202 2.90 -7.46 -10.92
C THR A 202 3.44 -6.28 -11.71
N SER A 203 3.93 -5.22 -11.05
CA SER A 203 4.51 -4.01 -11.65
C SER A 203 6.03 -3.99 -11.53
N GLY A 204 6.71 -3.41 -12.52
CA GLY A 204 8.17 -3.31 -12.57
C GLY A 204 8.87 -4.36 -13.44
N THR A 205 10.14 -4.12 -13.73
CA THR A 205 11.01 -5.01 -14.50
C THR A 205 11.29 -6.31 -13.73
N ALA A 206 11.79 -7.34 -14.44
CA ALA A 206 12.13 -8.61 -13.78
C ALA A 206 13.20 -8.44 -12.68
N LEU A 207 14.14 -7.50 -12.88
CA LEU A 207 15.19 -7.20 -11.92
C LEU A 207 14.65 -6.42 -10.72
N GLU A 208 13.79 -5.42 -10.95
CA GLU A 208 13.09 -4.68 -9.87
C GLU A 208 12.25 -5.61 -8.99
N LYS A 209 11.48 -6.51 -9.60
CA LYS A 209 10.66 -7.47 -8.83
C LYS A 209 11.51 -8.46 -8.04
N SER A 210 12.62 -8.91 -8.62
CA SER A 210 13.61 -9.73 -7.90
C SER A 210 14.15 -8.94 -6.70
N ALA A 211 14.67 -7.73 -6.94
CA ALA A 211 15.21 -6.84 -5.92
C ALA A 211 14.22 -6.55 -4.79
N ARG A 212 12.95 -6.26 -5.11
CA ARG A 212 11.87 -6.07 -4.13
C ARG A 212 11.77 -7.28 -3.21
N ASN A 213 11.63 -8.48 -3.78
CA ASN A 213 11.47 -9.68 -2.97
C ASN A 213 12.68 -9.89 -2.05
N ARG A 214 13.90 -9.60 -2.54
CA ARG A 214 15.11 -9.67 -1.70
C ARG A 214 15.07 -8.66 -0.56
N LEU A 215 14.72 -7.40 -0.84
CA LEU A 215 14.65 -6.38 0.20
C LEU A 215 13.73 -6.79 1.35
N LEU A 216 12.56 -7.36 1.03
CA LEU A 216 11.60 -7.83 2.04
C LEU A 216 12.19 -8.84 3.02
N THR A 217 13.26 -9.56 2.65
CA THR A 217 13.95 -10.51 3.54
C THR A 217 15.23 -9.95 4.16
N HIS A 218 15.79 -8.84 3.65
CA HIS A 218 17.02 -8.23 4.16
C HIS A 218 16.76 -7.15 5.20
N LEU A 219 15.58 -6.52 5.17
CA LEU A 219 15.14 -5.59 6.19
C LEU A 219 14.50 -6.38 7.34
N MET A 220 15.14 -6.38 8.51
CA MET A 220 14.73 -7.16 9.68
C MET A 220 14.21 -6.25 10.78
N PHE A 221 13.16 -6.69 11.48
CA PHE A 221 12.49 -5.94 12.55
C PHE A 221 12.53 -6.71 13.88
N PHE A 222 12.57 -5.95 14.97
CA PHE A 222 12.79 -6.46 16.33
C PHE A 222 11.98 -5.67 17.35
N GLU A 223 11.50 -6.35 18.38
CA GLU A 223 10.74 -5.74 19.48
C GLU A 223 11.62 -4.93 20.44
N SER A 224 12.90 -5.30 20.58
CA SER A 224 13.83 -4.58 21.46
C SER A 224 15.28 -4.61 20.94
N ALA A 225 16.11 -3.72 21.50
CA ALA A 225 17.53 -3.63 21.18
C ALA A 225 18.36 -3.31 22.43
N THR A 226 19.63 -3.73 22.43
CA THR A 226 20.60 -3.40 23.48
C THR A 226 21.29 -2.09 23.12
N LEU A 227 20.82 -1.01 23.75
CA LEU A 227 21.35 0.35 23.58
C LEU A 227 22.51 0.62 24.54
N ASP A 228 23.38 1.56 24.17
CA ASP A 228 24.36 2.11 25.11
C ASP A 228 23.62 2.99 26.13
N PRO A 229 23.69 2.69 27.44
CA PRO A 229 23.01 3.50 28.45
C PRO A 229 23.56 4.93 28.55
N ASP A 230 24.80 5.17 28.12
CA ASP A 230 25.43 6.49 28.14
C ASP A 230 25.15 7.29 26.86
N ASP A 231 24.72 6.63 25.78
CA ASP A 231 24.39 7.25 24.49
C ASP A 231 23.31 6.41 23.74
N PRO A 232 22.01 6.55 24.07
CA PRO A 232 20.95 5.74 23.49
C PRO A 232 20.70 6.03 22.00
N ASP A 233 21.34 7.06 21.47
CA ASP A 233 21.26 7.45 20.07
C ASP A 233 22.36 6.77 19.23
N VAL A 234 23.29 5.99 19.79
CA VAL A 234 24.21 5.18 18.95
C VAL A 234 23.59 3.87 18.48
N ASP A 235 24.13 3.34 17.37
CA ASP A 235 23.74 2.05 16.79
C ASP A 235 23.71 0.94 17.86
N PRO A 236 22.62 0.15 17.96
CA PRO A 236 22.50 -0.91 18.94
C PRO A 236 23.57 -1.97 18.81
N THR A 237 23.99 -2.49 19.95
CA THR A 237 24.97 -3.60 20.03
C THR A 237 24.31 -4.98 19.93
N GLY A 238 22.98 -5.03 20.09
CA GLY A 238 22.18 -6.26 20.06
C GLY A 238 20.72 -5.98 19.67
N TYR A 239 20.05 -6.96 19.07
CA TYR A 239 18.63 -6.91 18.69
C TYR A 239 17.94 -8.17 19.21
N HIS A 240 16.72 -8.05 19.73
CA HIS A 240 15.97 -9.13 20.38
C HIS A 240 14.48 -9.08 20.02
N GLY A 241 13.82 -10.24 20.04
CA GLY A 241 12.40 -10.37 19.67
C GLY A 241 12.19 -10.21 18.17
N PHE A 242 12.76 -11.11 17.38
CA PHE A 242 12.70 -11.04 15.92
C PHE A 242 11.26 -11.16 15.39
N ILE A 243 10.80 -10.12 14.67
CA ILE A 243 9.48 -10.07 14.06
C ILE A 243 9.54 -10.78 12.70
N SER A 244 9.33 -12.09 12.72
CA SER A 244 9.39 -12.95 11.53
C SER A 244 8.16 -12.86 10.62
N ASP A 245 7.01 -12.46 11.17
CA ASP A 245 5.77 -12.21 10.43
C ASP A 245 5.37 -10.73 10.61
N THR A 246 5.70 -9.92 9.61
CA THR A 246 5.33 -8.49 9.63
C THR A 246 3.86 -8.26 9.32
N SER A 247 3.08 -9.30 8.97
CA SER A 247 1.65 -9.16 8.68
C SER A 247 0.77 -9.23 9.93
N ASN A 248 1.31 -9.79 11.02
CA ASN A 248 0.61 -10.00 12.27
C ASN A 248 1.61 -10.18 13.42
N PHE A 249 1.75 -9.15 14.25
CA PHE A 249 2.52 -9.23 15.49
C PHE A 249 1.91 -8.33 16.56
N THR A 250 2.28 -8.57 17.81
CA THR A 250 1.91 -7.73 18.96
C THR A 250 3.16 -7.03 19.47
N LEU A 251 2.98 -5.89 20.12
CA LEU A 251 4.06 -5.21 20.85
C LEU A 251 3.70 -5.17 22.33
N THR A 252 4.71 -4.96 23.16
CA THR A 252 4.52 -4.57 24.56
C THR A 252 4.88 -3.10 24.66
N PRO A 253 3.90 -2.17 24.58
CA PRO A 253 4.17 -0.75 24.79
C PRO A 253 4.75 -0.51 26.18
N THR A 254 5.58 0.53 26.32
CA THR A 254 6.07 0.95 27.62
C THR A 254 4.91 1.44 28.48
N ASP A 255 5.12 1.44 29.80
CA ASP A 255 4.14 1.94 30.75
C ASP A 255 3.63 3.34 30.36
N GLU A 256 2.39 3.62 30.80
CA GLU A 256 1.68 4.87 30.56
C GLU A 256 2.55 6.07 31.00
N ASP A 257 2.80 6.97 30.05
CA ASP A 257 3.30 8.31 30.35
C ASP A 257 2.18 9.14 31.03
N HIS A 258 2.40 10.45 31.18
CA HIS A 258 1.31 11.31 31.66
C HIS A 258 0.18 11.34 30.62
N ASP A 259 -1.07 11.23 31.09
CA ASP A 259 -2.32 11.37 30.32
C ASP A 259 -2.75 10.19 29.41
N GLY A 260 -2.50 8.93 29.80
CA GLY A 260 -3.03 7.78 29.06
C GLY A 260 -2.29 7.45 27.78
N VAL A 261 -1.11 8.04 27.55
CA VAL A 261 -0.31 7.84 26.34
C VAL A 261 0.73 6.74 26.58
N TYR A 262 0.86 5.82 25.62
CA TYR A 262 1.81 4.70 25.71
C TYR A 262 2.83 4.79 24.58
N ASN A 263 4.12 4.61 24.87
CA ASN A 263 5.15 4.58 23.82
C ASN A 263 5.38 3.16 23.32
N ALA A 264 5.64 3.02 22.04
CA ALA A 264 6.05 1.78 21.41
C ALA A 264 7.20 2.02 20.44
N VAL A 265 8.09 1.04 20.35
CA VAL A 265 9.29 1.12 19.53
C VAL A 265 9.46 -0.18 18.76
N ILE A 266 9.76 -0.07 17.47
CA ILE A 266 10.18 -1.20 16.64
C ILE A 266 11.57 -0.93 16.12
N TYR A 267 12.52 -1.80 16.45
CA TYR A 267 13.90 -1.67 16.00
C TYR A 267 14.06 -2.36 14.64
N TRP A 268 14.88 -1.79 13.77
CA TRP A 268 15.11 -2.35 12.44
C TRP A 268 16.57 -2.27 12.02
N ILE A 269 16.99 -3.23 11.19
CA ILE A 269 18.32 -3.29 10.63
C ILE A 269 18.29 -3.92 9.24
N TRP A 270 19.04 -3.35 8.31
CA TRP A 270 19.54 -4.06 7.14
C TRP A 270 20.96 -4.54 7.48
N PRO A 271 21.19 -5.84 7.76
CA PRO A 271 22.51 -6.31 8.12
C PRO A 271 23.53 -6.01 7.01
N ASN A 272 24.74 -5.57 7.38
CA ASN A 272 25.80 -5.28 6.42
C ASN A 272 26.42 -6.56 5.83
N THR A 273 26.43 -7.64 6.61
CA THR A 273 27.05 -8.90 6.22
C THR A 273 26.23 -10.09 6.71
N PHE A 274 26.27 -11.18 5.94
CA PHE A 274 25.75 -12.48 6.38
C PHE A 274 26.35 -12.94 7.73
N GLY A 275 27.59 -12.55 8.03
CA GLY A 275 28.25 -12.85 9.29
C GLY A 275 27.52 -12.29 10.52
N GLN A 276 26.90 -11.11 10.42
CA GLN A 276 26.12 -10.53 11.52
C GLN A 276 24.89 -11.37 11.89
N ILE A 277 24.44 -12.20 10.95
CA ILE A 277 23.26 -13.04 11.07
C ILE A 277 23.65 -14.46 11.51
N ALA A 278 24.63 -15.05 10.82
CA ALA A 278 24.97 -16.46 10.99
C ALA A 278 26.00 -16.74 12.10
N LEU A 279 26.82 -15.74 12.46
CA LEU A 279 27.97 -15.94 13.36
C LEU A 279 27.82 -15.14 14.67
N PRO A 280 28.29 -15.70 15.79
CA PRO A 280 28.44 -14.94 17.04
C PRO A 280 29.54 -13.88 16.89
N ILE A 281 29.49 -12.82 17.72
CA ILE A 281 30.44 -11.67 17.67
C ILE A 281 31.89 -12.11 17.56
N ALA A 282 32.33 -13.00 18.44
CA ALA A 282 33.73 -13.44 18.52
C ALA A 282 34.23 -14.12 17.22
N SER A 283 33.32 -14.52 16.32
CA SER A 283 33.63 -15.17 15.04
C SER A 283 33.41 -14.26 13.82
N GLN A 284 32.92 -13.04 14.01
CA GLN A 284 32.73 -12.08 12.92
C GLN A 284 34.09 -11.51 12.50
N LYS A 285 34.40 -11.60 11.19
CA LYS A 285 35.75 -11.28 10.67
C LYS A 285 35.96 -9.79 10.33
N THR A 286 34.97 -8.91 10.48
CA THR A 286 35.08 -7.47 10.10
C THR A 286 34.05 -6.55 10.78
N GLY A 287 34.51 -5.43 11.36
CA GLY A 287 33.95 -4.05 11.32
C GLY A 287 32.46 -3.74 11.48
N ALA A 288 31.62 -4.68 11.91
CA ALA A 288 30.18 -4.47 12.09
C ALA A 288 29.85 -4.24 13.57
N ASN A 289 29.21 -3.11 13.89
CA ASN A 289 28.89 -2.73 15.28
C ASN A 289 27.62 -3.41 15.81
N ALA A 290 26.66 -3.70 14.94
CA ALA A 290 25.36 -4.26 15.30
C ALA A 290 25.31 -5.77 15.05
N VAL A 291 25.06 -6.57 16.09
CA VAL A 291 24.95 -8.03 15.97
C VAL A 291 23.53 -8.48 16.31
N LEU A 292 23.03 -9.45 15.55
CA LEU A 292 21.77 -10.13 15.86
C LEU A 292 22.00 -11.15 17.01
N ASP A 293 22.37 -10.60 18.18
CA ASP A 293 22.69 -11.23 19.47
C ASP A 293 24.16 -11.63 19.72
N THR A 294 24.66 -11.15 20.86
CA THR A 294 26.04 -11.17 21.32
C THR A 294 26.44 -12.45 22.08
N THR A 295 25.50 -13.33 22.46
CA THR A 295 25.76 -14.39 23.46
C THR A 295 25.46 -15.86 23.10
N GLY A 296 25.10 -16.23 21.86
CA GLY A 296 25.01 -17.64 21.47
C GLY A 296 23.96 -17.98 20.42
N GLU A 297 23.55 -19.27 20.39
CA GLU A 297 22.35 -19.73 19.70
C GLU A 297 21.13 -19.41 20.58
N THR A 298 20.56 -18.22 20.40
CA THR A 298 19.34 -17.78 21.10
C THR A 298 18.09 -18.09 20.30
N SER A 299 16.92 -17.85 20.89
CA SER A 299 15.62 -17.99 20.21
C SER A 299 15.56 -17.16 18.94
N ASP A 300 16.11 -15.94 18.96
CA ASP A 300 16.11 -15.04 17.81
C ASP A 300 17.02 -15.54 16.70
N ARG A 301 18.24 -16.02 17.02
CA ARG A 301 19.12 -16.61 16.01
C ARG A 301 18.48 -17.83 15.34
N SER A 302 17.78 -18.65 16.11
CA SER A 302 17.04 -19.81 15.60
C SER A 302 15.85 -19.38 14.73
N ALA A 303 15.14 -18.33 15.13
CA ALA A 303 14.02 -17.75 14.39
C ALA A 303 14.49 -17.15 13.05
N ILE A 304 15.58 -16.39 13.06
CA ILE A 304 16.17 -15.82 11.83
C ILE A 304 16.71 -16.92 10.93
N THR A 305 17.35 -17.95 11.49
CA THR A 305 17.83 -19.12 10.70
C THR A 305 16.66 -19.83 10.02
N THR A 306 15.54 -20.01 10.73
CA THR A 306 14.32 -20.58 10.18
C THR A 306 13.74 -19.66 9.10
N TYR A 307 13.70 -18.36 9.35
CA TYR A 307 13.22 -17.35 8.40
C TYR A 307 14.05 -17.27 7.12
N MET A 308 15.37 -17.47 7.17
CA MET A 308 16.24 -17.54 5.99
C MET A 308 16.09 -18.85 5.21
N SER A 309 15.53 -19.89 5.84
CA SER A 309 15.38 -21.22 5.25
C SER A 309 14.06 -21.34 4.46
N GLY A 310 13.77 -22.54 3.93
CA GLY A 310 12.50 -22.81 3.25
C GLY A 310 12.29 -21.96 2.00
N SER A 311 11.14 -21.28 1.90
CA SER A 311 10.77 -20.45 0.73
C SER A 311 11.64 -19.21 0.56
N ASN A 312 12.26 -18.72 1.64
CA ASN A 312 12.98 -17.46 1.64
C ASN A 312 14.44 -17.62 1.19
N VAL A 313 15.00 -18.83 1.20
CA VAL A 313 16.44 -19.04 0.95
C VAL A 313 16.93 -18.48 -0.39
N ASN A 314 16.13 -18.63 -1.45
CA ASN A 314 16.50 -18.16 -2.80
C ASN A 314 16.20 -16.66 -3.00
N VAL A 315 15.51 -16.04 -2.05
CA VAL A 315 15.22 -14.62 -1.99
C VAL A 315 16.26 -13.91 -1.11
N PHE A 316 16.74 -14.59 -0.08
CA PHE A 316 17.82 -14.14 0.79
C PHE A 316 19.19 -14.16 0.11
N PHE A 317 19.47 -15.18 -0.70
CA PHE A 317 20.74 -15.30 -1.41
C PHE A 317 20.55 -15.22 -2.93
N LYS A 318 21.50 -14.59 -3.63
CA LYS A 318 21.53 -14.51 -5.09
C LYS A 318 22.74 -15.24 -5.67
N GLY A 319 22.48 -16.17 -6.59
CA GLY A 319 23.50 -16.86 -7.37
C GLY A 319 23.03 -18.24 -7.82
N SER A 320 23.97 -19.05 -8.33
CA SER A 320 23.70 -20.39 -8.87
C SER A 320 23.97 -21.52 -7.87
N GLU A 321 24.29 -21.20 -6.62
CA GLU A 321 24.61 -22.18 -5.60
C GLU A 321 23.34 -22.81 -5.02
N SER A 322 23.46 -24.02 -4.49
CA SER A 322 22.39 -24.67 -3.72
C SER A 322 22.35 -24.10 -2.29
N TYR A 323 21.81 -22.89 -2.13
CA TYR A 323 21.86 -22.16 -0.85
C TYR A 323 21.20 -22.91 0.31
N SER A 324 20.12 -23.67 0.07
CA SER A 324 19.51 -24.49 1.12
C SER A 324 20.48 -25.55 1.67
N THR A 325 21.28 -26.19 0.81
CA THR A 325 22.28 -27.16 1.22
C THR A 325 23.44 -26.47 1.93
N LEU A 326 23.94 -25.37 1.37
CA LEU A 326 25.03 -24.60 2.00
C LEU A 326 24.66 -24.11 3.40
N LEU A 327 23.43 -23.62 3.59
CA LEU A 327 22.94 -23.15 4.88
C LEU A 327 22.85 -24.31 5.89
N SER A 328 22.26 -25.43 5.49
CA SER A 328 22.18 -26.64 6.32
C SER A 328 23.56 -27.18 6.72
N ASP A 329 24.49 -27.22 5.77
CA ASP A 329 25.86 -27.69 5.98
C ASP A 329 26.64 -26.74 6.89
N LEU A 330 26.49 -25.43 6.72
CA LEU A 330 27.09 -24.41 7.59
C LEU A 330 26.70 -24.66 9.05
N TYR A 331 25.40 -24.75 9.34
CA TYR A 331 24.93 -24.93 10.72
C TYR A 331 25.30 -26.30 11.28
N THR A 332 25.22 -27.36 10.48
CA THR A 332 25.64 -28.72 10.91
C THR A 332 27.11 -28.76 11.28
N LYS A 333 27.98 -28.19 10.42
CA LYS A 333 29.42 -28.13 10.67
C LYS A 333 29.74 -27.24 11.88
N LYS A 334 29.06 -26.09 12.01
CA LYS A 334 29.19 -25.18 13.15
C LYS A 334 28.87 -25.90 14.47
N THR A 335 27.73 -26.59 14.55
CA THR A 335 27.31 -27.37 15.73
C THR A 335 28.32 -28.47 16.07
N ASN A 336 28.91 -29.11 15.06
CA ASN A 336 29.88 -30.19 15.25
C ASN A 336 31.33 -29.70 15.44
N GLY A 337 31.57 -28.39 15.53
CA GLY A 337 32.93 -27.83 15.66
C GLY A 337 33.83 -28.08 14.45
N GLN A 338 33.25 -28.31 13.27
CA GLN A 338 33.95 -28.55 12.01
C GLN A 338 34.23 -27.24 11.26
N ASN A 339 35.20 -27.26 10.35
CA ASN A 339 35.47 -26.11 9.48
C ASN A 339 34.32 -25.91 8.47
N TYR A 340 33.68 -24.73 8.52
CA TYR A 340 32.57 -24.30 7.67
C TYR A 340 32.93 -23.11 6.74
N ASP A 341 34.22 -22.80 6.57
CA ASP A 341 34.69 -21.61 5.83
C ASP A 341 34.21 -21.60 4.38
N ASN A 342 34.11 -22.76 3.73
CA ASN A 342 33.66 -22.85 2.34
C ASN A 342 32.19 -22.47 2.21
N GLU A 343 31.33 -23.02 3.06
CA GLU A 343 29.89 -22.72 3.06
C GLU A 343 29.66 -21.25 3.39
N TYR A 344 30.35 -20.75 4.42
CA TYR A 344 30.27 -19.34 4.81
C TYR A 344 30.67 -18.39 3.69
N LYS A 345 31.79 -18.66 2.97
CA LYS A 345 32.24 -17.82 1.85
C LYS A 345 31.21 -17.76 0.74
N LYS A 346 30.60 -18.89 0.38
CA LYS A 346 29.58 -18.96 -0.68
C LYS A 346 28.28 -18.27 -0.29
N LEU A 347 27.82 -18.47 0.95
CA LEU A 347 26.63 -17.80 1.49
C LEU A 347 26.85 -16.29 1.57
N SER A 348 28.01 -15.84 2.08
CA SER A 348 28.37 -14.43 2.12
C SER A 348 28.43 -13.79 0.72
N ALA A 349 28.97 -14.50 -0.27
CA ALA A 349 28.97 -14.02 -1.65
C ALA A 349 27.55 -13.92 -2.22
N GLY A 350 26.67 -14.87 -1.90
CA GLY A 350 25.26 -14.85 -2.29
C GLY A 350 24.48 -13.70 -1.65
N TYR A 351 24.74 -13.42 -0.38
CA TYR A 351 24.15 -12.30 0.38
C TYR A 351 24.57 -10.96 -0.21
N ASN A 352 25.87 -10.73 -0.36
CA ASN A 352 26.40 -9.49 -0.97
C ASN A 352 25.90 -9.29 -2.41
N SER A 353 25.65 -10.38 -3.15
CA SER A 353 25.07 -10.31 -4.49
C SER A 353 23.60 -9.91 -4.47
N ALA A 354 22.84 -10.36 -3.47
CA ALA A 354 21.46 -9.95 -3.23
C ALA A 354 21.39 -8.46 -2.86
N ASP A 355 22.20 -8.01 -1.92
CA ASP A 355 22.29 -6.60 -1.52
C ASP A 355 22.61 -5.67 -2.70
N ARG A 356 23.57 -6.09 -3.55
CA ARG A 356 23.90 -5.33 -4.76
C ARG A 356 22.71 -5.23 -5.71
N GLU A 357 21.92 -6.29 -5.85
CA GLU A 357 20.72 -6.27 -6.69
C GLU A 357 19.67 -5.32 -6.13
N ILE A 358 19.47 -5.30 -4.81
CA ILE A 358 18.57 -4.35 -4.15
C ILE A 358 18.99 -2.91 -4.48
N GLY A 359 20.23 -2.53 -4.15
CA GLY A 359 20.71 -1.16 -4.34
C GLY A 359 20.89 -0.72 -5.80
N SER A 360 20.81 -1.64 -6.77
CA SER A 360 20.90 -1.31 -8.20
C SER A 360 19.54 -1.13 -8.89
N ASN A 361 18.44 -1.55 -8.24
CA ASN A 361 17.13 -1.62 -8.89
C ASN A 361 15.99 -1.00 -8.07
N LEU A 362 16.24 -0.51 -6.85
CA LEU A 362 15.26 0.18 -6.02
C LEU A 362 15.87 1.48 -5.50
N ASP A 363 15.06 2.54 -5.46
CA ASP A 363 15.52 3.87 -5.06
C ASP A 363 14.96 4.26 -3.69
N PHE A 364 13.68 3.97 -3.42
CA PHE A 364 13.03 4.37 -2.17
C PHE A 364 12.23 3.23 -1.53
N ILE A 365 12.16 3.31 -0.19
CA ILE A 365 11.40 2.39 0.65
C ILE A 365 10.40 3.21 1.46
N LEU A 366 9.16 2.74 1.52
CA LEU A 366 8.10 3.24 2.38
C LEU A 366 7.67 2.10 3.32
N LEU A 367 7.78 2.33 4.61
CA LEU A 367 7.20 1.51 5.66
C LEU A 367 5.84 2.08 6.05
N THR A 368 4.83 1.22 6.10
CA THR A 368 3.51 1.55 6.62
C THR A 368 3.21 0.63 7.78
N LEU A 369 3.07 1.19 8.99
CA LEU A 369 2.60 0.44 10.15
C LEU A 369 1.11 0.64 10.28
N THR A 370 0.34 -0.44 10.30
CA THR A 370 -1.08 -0.46 10.63
C THR A 370 -1.25 -1.13 11.98
N ALA A 371 -2.03 -0.55 12.88
CA ALA A 371 -2.47 -1.20 14.10
C ALA A 371 -3.98 -1.41 14.07
N ASN A 372 -4.44 -2.50 14.67
CA ASN A 372 -5.84 -2.90 14.73
C ASN A 372 -6.19 -3.46 16.11
N ILE A 373 -7.43 -3.22 16.54
CA ILE A 373 -8.01 -3.98 17.67
C ILE A 373 -8.35 -5.39 17.16
N ASN A 374 -7.95 -6.40 17.93
CA ASN A 374 -8.19 -7.82 17.60
C ASN A 374 -9.68 -8.21 17.66
#